data_AF-A0AAU5A976-F1
#
_entry.id   AF-A0AAU5A976-F1
#
_cell.length_a   1.000
_cell.length_b   1.000
_cell.length_c   1.000
_cell.angle_alpha   90.00
_cell.angle_beta   90.00
_cell.angle_gamma   90.00
#
_symmetry.space_group_name_H-M   'P 1'
#
loop_
_entity.id
_entity.type
_entity.pdbx_description
1 polymer ?
#
loop_
_entity_poly.entity_id
_entity_poly.type
_entity_poly.pdbx_seq_one_letter_code
_entity_poly.pdbx_strand_id
1 'polypeptide(L)'
;MTTRPSAPLLLVIGVAGSGKTTVARLLSDRLGWPHRDADEFHSPDNRAKMAAGHALTDTDRAPWLDAIGSWMDYETAARRPAIVTCSALKKAYRDRLLGGRPGARLVYLHGTPELLRSRLSRRRGHFFPAWMLDSQLADLEEPDADEHPLVVEIDQRPEAIVDAVLSLLHQEHAAGDVPTGVAAYHAPQSEEQPMSASPTGENWELRYGGQRAVVVQLGAALRHYEVDGRPLLDGFEADSPITGGRGQLLVPWPNRIGDGHYRFDGAERQLPLTEPEKRNAIHGLVRWTAWRLLARSDEAVRVGTSLLPQPGYPFLLDVVAEYRLGSDGLEAVISATNIGDGPAPYGVGQHPYLTVGTDMVDSALLTVPAQYRLRTDDRGLPTGMEPVEGTAYDFRTEHPIGDLRLDTAFTGLDRDARGRALVRLAHPSRLRGVDLWLGEGTRYVQVYTGDTLAEPGRRRRGVAVEAMSCPADAFRSGTDLTVLQPGDRHVLRWGLRPWESS
;
A
#
# COMPACT_ATOMS: atom_id res chain seq x y z
N MET A 1 29.05 32.33 -12.09
CA MET A 1 29.19 31.84 -10.71
C MET A 1 27.92 31.07 -10.38
N THR A 2 27.92 29.75 -10.56
CA THR A 2 26.80 28.91 -10.11
C THR A 2 26.89 28.78 -8.60
N THR A 3 25.96 29.43 -7.89
CA THR A 3 25.78 29.29 -6.45
C THR A 3 25.39 27.85 -6.15
N ARG A 4 26.25 27.10 -5.44
CA ARG A 4 25.88 25.78 -4.91
C ARG A 4 24.70 25.95 -3.95
N PRO A 5 23.70 25.05 -3.94
CA PRO A 5 22.56 25.16 -3.05
C PRO A 5 23.00 25.17 -1.57
N SER A 6 22.31 25.96 -0.75
CA SER A 6 22.49 26.00 0.70
C SER A 6 22.19 24.64 1.33
N ALA A 7 22.89 24.29 2.41
CA ALA A 7 22.61 23.04 3.12
C ALA A 7 21.19 23.06 3.72
N PRO A 8 20.43 21.95 3.63
CA PRO A 8 19.04 21.89 4.07
C PRO A 8 18.90 21.92 5.60
N LEU A 9 17.88 22.62 6.09
CA LEU A 9 17.50 22.67 7.50
C LEU A 9 16.07 22.16 7.70
N LEU A 10 15.85 21.30 8.70
CA LEU A 10 14.49 20.87 9.10
C LEU A 10 14.10 21.47 10.44
N LEU A 11 12.97 22.16 10.46
CA LEU A 11 12.30 22.62 11.66
C LEU A 11 11.12 21.67 11.94
N VAL A 12 11.28 20.75 12.90
CA VAL A 12 10.25 19.78 13.28
C VAL A 12 9.41 20.30 14.43
N ILE A 13 8.13 20.55 14.18
CA ILE A 13 7.20 21.14 15.14
C ILE A 13 6.04 20.22 15.49
N GLY A 14 5.35 20.55 16.58
CA GLY A 14 4.19 19.82 17.08
C GLY A 14 4.00 20.03 18.59
N VAL A 15 2.81 19.78 19.10
CA VAL A 15 2.49 19.89 20.52
C VAL A 15 3.15 18.76 21.34
N ALA A 16 3.09 18.81 22.66
CA ALA A 16 3.59 17.75 23.54
C ALA A 16 2.88 16.42 23.26
N GLY A 17 3.61 15.31 23.28
CA GLY A 17 3.08 14.00 22.92
C GLY A 17 3.11 13.68 21.41
N SER A 18 3.45 14.65 20.56
CA SER A 18 3.55 14.44 19.10
C SER A 18 4.71 13.54 18.66
N GLY A 19 5.75 13.41 19.49
CA GLY A 19 6.91 12.57 19.19
C GLY A 19 8.09 13.29 18.54
N LYS A 20 8.11 14.64 18.52
CA LYS A 20 9.20 15.48 17.97
C LYS A 20 10.61 14.93 18.21
N THR A 21 11.02 14.74 19.47
CA THR A 21 12.37 14.25 19.81
C THR A 21 12.65 12.86 19.24
N THR A 22 11.66 11.97 19.25
CA THR A 22 11.79 10.62 18.67
C THR A 22 11.95 10.69 17.15
N VAL A 23 11.12 11.49 16.48
CA VAL A 23 11.15 11.66 15.02
C VAL A 23 12.46 12.33 14.59
N ALA A 24 12.90 13.38 15.27
CA ALA A 24 14.16 14.06 14.95
C ALA A 24 15.38 13.17 15.14
N ARG A 25 15.40 12.32 16.18
CA ARG A 25 16.49 11.34 16.36
C ARG A 25 16.51 10.32 15.22
N LEU A 26 15.36 9.78 14.85
CA LEU A 26 15.26 8.82 13.75
C LEU A 26 15.61 9.45 12.39
N LEU A 27 15.19 10.69 12.13
CA LEU A 27 15.62 11.45 10.95
C LEU A 27 17.14 11.69 10.96
N SER A 28 17.70 12.05 12.12
CA SER A 28 19.14 12.22 12.32
C SER A 28 19.90 10.93 11.98
N ASP A 29 19.44 9.77 12.47
CA ASP A 29 20.02 8.47 12.19
C ASP A 29 19.95 8.10 10.69
N ARG A 30 18.85 8.43 10.01
CA ARG A 30 18.64 8.11 8.59
C ARG A 30 19.39 9.05 7.64
N LEU A 31 19.46 10.34 7.96
CA LEU A 31 20.05 11.37 7.11
C LEU A 31 21.54 11.62 7.43
N GLY A 32 22.01 11.19 8.60
CA GLY A 32 23.32 11.55 9.13
C GLY A 32 23.44 13.03 9.52
N TRP A 33 22.32 13.71 9.76
CA TRP A 33 22.30 15.15 10.10
C TRP A 33 22.30 15.34 11.62
N PRO A 34 23.08 16.27 12.18
CA PRO A 34 22.96 16.62 13.59
C PRO A 34 21.55 17.13 13.91
N HIS A 35 21.00 16.70 15.05
CA HIS A 35 19.75 17.24 15.58
C HIS A 35 19.96 17.94 16.92
N ARG A 36 19.08 18.89 17.23
CA ARG A 36 19.06 19.60 18.52
C ARG A 36 17.64 19.82 19.02
N ASP A 37 17.46 19.77 20.34
CA ASP A 37 16.18 20.10 20.97
C ASP A 37 16.10 21.59 21.29
N ALA A 38 15.03 22.28 20.87
CA ALA A 38 14.86 23.70 21.16
C ALA A 38 14.84 24.00 22.66
N ASP A 39 14.46 23.04 23.51
CA ASP A 39 14.45 23.22 24.96
C ASP A 39 15.85 23.54 25.53
N GLU A 40 16.92 23.15 24.82
CA GLU A 40 18.32 23.45 25.18
C GLU A 40 18.65 24.95 25.09
N PHE A 41 17.89 25.72 24.30
CA PHE A 41 18.14 27.13 24.04
C PHE A 41 17.47 28.06 25.06
N HIS A 42 16.67 27.53 26.00
CA HIS A 42 16.06 28.37 27.03
C HIS A 42 17.12 29.02 27.92
N SER A 43 16.85 30.26 28.35
CA SER A 43 17.65 30.91 29.39
C SER A 43 17.45 30.20 30.75
N PRO A 44 18.36 30.38 31.72
CA PRO A 44 18.14 29.94 33.09
C PRO A 44 16.80 30.43 33.67
N ASP A 45 16.42 31.68 33.38
CA ASP A 45 15.17 32.29 33.85
C ASP A 45 13.94 31.61 33.25
N ASN A 46 13.95 31.30 31.94
CA ASN A 46 12.86 30.57 31.28
C ASN A 46 12.71 29.16 31.85
N ARG A 47 13.83 28.45 32.09
CA ARG A 47 13.81 27.15 32.76
C ARG A 47 13.26 27.24 34.18
N ALA A 48 13.64 28.25 34.96
CA ALA A 48 13.13 28.46 36.31
C ALA A 48 11.63 28.76 36.32
N LYS A 49 11.15 29.61 35.41
CA LYS A 49 9.73 29.96 35.26
C LYS A 49 8.88 28.74 34.90
N MET A 50 9.32 27.92 33.94
CA MET A 50 8.65 26.67 33.58
C MET A 50 8.69 25.62 34.70
N ALA A 51 9.83 25.50 35.41
CA ALA A 51 9.95 24.60 36.56
C ALA A 51 9.01 24.98 37.72
N ALA A 52 8.71 26.27 37.87
CA ALA A 52 7.70 26.77 38.80
C ALA A 52 6.25 26.60 38.31
N GLY A 53 6.04 26.01 37.12
CA GLY A 53 4.71 25.76 36.55
C GLY A 53 4.06 26.97 35.87
N HIS A 54 4.81 28.05 35.64
CA HIS A 54 4.32 29.23 34.93
C HIS A 54 4.60 29.12 33.42
N ALA A 55 3.58 29.35 32.61
CA ALA A 55 3.72 29.39 31.16
C ALA A 55 4.59 30.59 30.73
N LEU A 56 5.38 30.40 29.66
CA LEU A 56 6.15 31.47 29.02
C LEU A 56 5.23 32.34 28.16
N THR A 57 5.38 33.66 28.29
CA THR A 57 4.72 34.65 27.44
C THR A 57 5.45 34.80 26.10
N ASP A 58 4.84 35.50 25.14
CA ASP A 58 5.49 35.83 23.86
C ASP A 58 6.81 36.60 24.06
N THR A 59 6.85 37.50 25.05
CA THR A 59 8.06 38.26 25.44
C THR A 59 9.15 37.33 25.99
N ASP A 60 8.78 36.33 26.80
CA ASP A 60 9.74 35.35 27.33
C ASP A 60 10.30 34.43 26.23
N ARG A 61 9.49 34.13 25.22
CA ARG A 61 9.84 33.26 24.08
C ARG A 61 10.71 33.97 23.04
N ALA A 62 10.67 35.30 22.93
CA ALA A 62 11.41 36.04 21.91
C ALA A 62 12.94 35.79 21.93
N PRO A 63 13.66 35.91 23.07
CA PRO A 63 15.11 35.61 23.11
C PRO A 63 15.43 34.14 22.82
N TRP A 64 14.52 33.22 23.15
CA TRP A 64 14.65 31.80 22.88
C TRP A 64 14.55 31.50 21.38
N LEU A 65 13.58 32.09 20.68
CA LEU A 65 13.46 31.98 19.23
C LEU A 65 14.66 32.59 18.50
N ASP A 66 15.21 33.70 19.00
CA ASP A 66 16.43 34.30 18.45
C ASP A 66 17.66 33.41 18.60
N ALA A 67 17.78 32.71 19.73
CA ALA A 67 18.87 31.77 19.96
C ALA A 67 18.80 30.56 19.01
N ILE A 68 17.60 30.04 18.74
CA ILE A 68 17.39 28.97 17.74
C ILE A 68 17.71 29.49 16.34
N GLY A 69 17.19 30.66 15.95
CA GLY A 69 17.46 31.27 14.65
C GLY A 69 18.95 31.51 14.42
N SER A 70 19.66 32.03 15.43
CA SER A 70 21.11 32.25 15.37
C SER A 70 21.89 30.95 15.18
N TRP A 71 21.43 29.85 15.79
CA TRP A 71 22.03 28.54 15.58
C TRP A 71 21.73 27.97 14.19
N MET A 72 20.50 28.11 13.68
CA MET A 72 20.15 27.74 12.31
C MET A 72 21.00 28.53 11.29
N ASP A 73 21.23 29.82 11.53
CA ASP A 73 22.09 30.66 10.69
C ASP A 73 23.54 30.20 10.74
N TYR A 74 24.04 29.83 11.91
CA TYR A 74 25.38 29.29 12.08
C TYR A 74 25.60 27.99 11.30
N GLU A 75 24.66 27.04 11.37
CA GLU A 75 24.72 25.79 10.59
C GLU A 75 24.62 26.05 9.08
N THR A 76 23.73 26.96 8.67
CA THR A 76 23.59 27.37 7.26
C THR A 76 24.87 28.00 6.72
N ALA A 77 25.48 28.93 7.47
CA ALA A 77 26.73 29.57 7.11
C ALA A 77 27.89 28.57 7.04
N ALA A 78 27.89 27.57 7.93
CA ALA A 78 28.82 26.45 7.90
C ALA A 78 28.52 25.42 6.80
N ARG A 79 27.42 25.58 6.05
CA ARG A 79 26.91 24.64 5.03
C ARG A 79 26.73 23.23 5.56
N ARG A 80 26.29 23.11 6.81
CA ARG A 80 25.95 21.83 7.42
C ARG A 80 24.44 21.67 7.46
N PRO A 81 23.92 20.51 7.05
CA PRO A 81 22.51 20.24 7.22
C PRO A 81 22.21 19.98 8.69
N ALA A 82 21.02 20.33 9.16
CA ALA A 82 20.67 20.15 10.57
C ALA A 82 19.15 20.02 10.78
N ILE A 83 18.80 19.45 11.92
CA ILE A 83 17.41 19.24 12.36
C ILE A 83 17.23 19.93 13.71
N VAL A 84 16.18 20.73 13.87
CA VAL A 84 15.80 21.27 15.17
C VAL A 84 14.36 20.96 15.47
N THR A 85 14.10 20.42 16.67
CA THR A 85 12.72 20.26 17.16
C THR A 85 12.31 21.51 17.90
N CYS A 86 11.11 22.03 17.67
CA CYS A 86 10.66 23.25 18.33
C CYS A 86 9.15 23.24 18.60
N SER A 87 8.73 23.77 19.75
CA SER A 87 7.33 24.05 20.05
C SER A 87 6.89 25.41 19.48
N ALA A 88 7.21 25.66 18.20
CA ALA A 88 6.80 26.88 17.48
C ALA A 88 5.32 26.80 17.07
N LEU A 89 4.42 26.90 18.07
CA LEU A 89 2.98 26.63 17.91
C LEU A 89 2.21 27.77 17.23
N LYS A 90 2.72 29.01 17.26
CA LYS A 90 2.12 30.17 16.58
C LYS A 90 2.83 30.47 15.26
N LYS A 91 2.09 30.97 14.27
CA LYS A 91 2.62 31.40 12.96
C LYS A 91 3.74 32.42 13.12
N ALA A 92 3.55 33.41 14.00
CA ALA A 92 4.56 34.45 14.25
C ALA A 92 5.91 33.88 14.73
N TYR A 93 5.92 32.72 15.39
CA TYR A 93 7.16 32.06 15.80
C TYR A 93 7.83 31.36 14.61
N ARG A 94 7.04 30.71 13.75
CA ARG A 94 7.51 30.04 12.54
C ARG A 94 8.03 31.04 11.52
N ASP A 95 7.33 32.16 11.32
CA ASP A 95 7.80 33.28 10.49
C ASP A 95 9.17 33.80 10.96
N ARG A 96 9.40 33.89 12.28
CA ARG A 96 10.71 34.31 12.82
C ARG A 96 11.83 33.29 12.58
N LEU A 97 11.51 31.99 12.63
CA LEU A 97 12.48 30.90 12.45
C LEU A 97 12.73 30.57 10.97
N LEU A 98 11.73 30.67 10.10
CA LEU A 98 11.82 30.37 8.67
C LEU A 98 12.14 31.60 7.83
N GLY A 99 11.74 32.79 8.31
CA GLY A 99 12.00 34.07 7.66
C GLY A 99 13.48 34.31 7.41
N GLY A 100 13.84 34.60 6.16
CA GLY A 100 15.23 34.79 5.74
C GLY A 100 16.02 33.50 5.52
N ARG A 101 15.40 32.32 5.65
CA ARG A 101 16.04 31.00 5.52
C ARG A 101 15.36 30.14 4.45
N PRO A 102 15.50 30.45 3.15
CA PRO A 102 14.78 29.74 2.07
C PRO A 102 15.14 28.24 1.94
N GLY A 103 16.26 27.81 2.53
CA GLY A 103 16.66 26.40 2.62
C GLY A 103 16.10 25.65 3.83
N ALA A 104 15.38 26.34 4.73
CA ALA A 104 14.68 25.69 5.84
C ALA A 104 13.34 25.12 5.37
N ARG A 105 12.97 23.97 5.92
CA ARG A 105 11.69 23.30 5.69
C ARG A 105 10.97 23.05 7.00
N LEU A 106 9.67 23.31 6.99
CA LEU A 106 8.80 23.11 8.14
C LEU A 106 8.22 21.69 8.09
N VAL A 107 8.44 20.90 9.13
CA VAL A 107 7.82 19.59 9.30
C VAL A 107 6.83 19.69 10.45
N TYR A 108 5.54 19.50 10.18
CA TYR A 108 4.49 19.55 11.19
C TYR A 108 3.98 18.17 11.54
N LEU A 109 4.22 17.77 12.79
CA LEU A 109 3.70 16.53 13.36
C LEU A 109 2.28 16.76 13.90
N HIS A 110 1.29 16.50 13.04
CA HIS A 110 -0.13 16.67 13.34
C HIS A 110 -0.69 15.44 14.06
N GLY A 111 -1.53 15.67 15.08
CA GLY A 111 -2.19 14.58 15.80
C GLY A 111 -3.39 15.08 16.60
N THR A 112 -4.43 14.25 16.67
CA THR A 112 -5.67 14.61 17.36
C THR A 112 -5.46 14.80 18.87
N PRO A 113 -6.23 15.68 19.52
CA PRO A 113 -6.18 15.86 20.97
C PRO A 113 -6.30 14.53 21.75
N GLU A 114 -7.14 13.61 21.29
CA GLU A 114 -7.38 12.30 21.89
C GLU A 114 -6.12 11.43 21.83
N LEU A 115 -5.45 11.39 20.67
CA LEU A 115 -4.22 10.64 20.48
C LEU A 115 -3.09 11.20 21.35
N LEU A 116 -2.93 12.51 21.39
CA LEU A 116 -1.91 13.20 22.16
C LEU A 116 -2.09 12.94 23.67
N ARG A 117 -3.33 13.05 24.17
CA ARG A 117 -3.67 12.70 25.56
C ARG A 117 -3.36 11.24 25.87
N SER A 118 -3.76 10.33 24.98
CA SER A 118 -3.48 8.89 25.12
C SER A 118 -1.98 8.62 25.22
N ARG A 119 -1.16 9.24 24.37
CA ARG A 119 0.30 9.09 24.37
C ARG A 119 0.96 9.63 25.64
N LEU A 120 0.55 10.81 26.10
CA LEU A 120 1.07 11.40 27.32
C LEU A 120 0.70 10.56 28.55
N SER A 121 -0.52 10.02 28.62
CA SER A 121 -0.97 9.16 29.74
C SER A 121 -0.18 7.85 29.87
N ARG A 122 0.36 7.33 28.75
CA ARG A 122 1.13 6.07 28.70
C ARG A 122 2.63 6.28 28.94
N ARG A 123 3.12 7.52 28.96
CA ARG A 123 4.55 7.82 29.12
C ARG A 123 5.00 7.52 30.55
N ARG A 124 5.84 6.49 30.72
CA ARG A 124 6.51 6.21 32.01
C ARG A 124 7.74 7.13 32.14
N GLY A 125 7.85 7.86 33.25
CA GLY A 125 9.09 8.53 33.67
C GLY A 125 9.13 10.05 33.70
N HIS A 126 8.13 10.77 33.19
CA HIS A 126 8.00 12.22 33.39
C HIS A 126 6.51 12.58 33.48
N PHE A 127 6.06 13.06 34.64
CA PHE A 127 4.69 13.53 34.83
C PHE A 127 4.49 14.79 33.97
N PHE A 128 3.79 14.66 32.85
CA PHE A 128 3.39 15.78 32.02
C PHE A 128 1.97 16.20 32.43
N PRO A 129 1.77 17.39 33.02
CA PRO A 129 0.45 17.79 33.51
C PRO A 129 -0.54 17.92 32.35
N ALA A 130 -1.75 17.38 32.51
CA ALA A 130 -2.79 17.43 31.47
C ALA A 130 -3.09 18.87 31.00
N TRP A 131 -3.06 19.85 31.92
CA TRP A 131 -3.30 21.26 31.61
C TRP A 131 -2.29 21.86 30.63
N MET A 132 -1.06 21.31 30.55
CA MET A 132 -0.02 21.82 29.66
C MET A 132 -0.26 21.40 28.21
N LEU A 133 -0.90 20.25 27.97
CA LEU A 133 -1.34 19.87 26.62
C LEU A 133 -2.49 20.77 26.17
N ASP A 134 -3.49 20.99 27.01
CA ASP A 134 -4.64 21.82 26.66
C ASP A 134 -4.21 23.27 26.37
N SER A 135 -3.24 23.82 27.13
CA SER A 135 -2.65 25.13 26.84
C SER A 135 -1.89 25.16 25.50
N GLN A 136 -1.20 24.09 25.13
CA GLN A 136 -0.48 24.03 23.84
C GLN A 136 -1.44 23.86 22.66
N LEU A 137 -2.52 23.10 22.82
CA LEU A 137 -3.57 23.00 21.81
C LEU A 137 -4.30 24.33 21.62
N ALA A 138 -4.48 25.11 22.69
CA ALA A 138 -5.06 26.46 22.61
C ALA A 138 -4.11 27.49 21.94
N ASP A 139 -2.79 27.33 22.13
CA ASP A 139 -1.76 28.17 21.50
C ASP A 139 -1.43 27.73 20.05
N LEU A 140 -1.90 26.55 19.61
CA LEU A 140 -1.57 25.99 18.30
C LEU A 140 -2.37 26.70 17.20
N GLU A 141 -1.65 27.47 16.40
CA GLU A 141 -2.09 27.95 15.09
C GLU A 141 -1.54 26.96 14.07
N GLU A 142 -2.39 26.08 13.53
CA GLU A 142 -1.95 25.07 12.55
C GLU A 142 -1.28 25.73 11.34
N PRO A 143 -0.16 25.16 10.83
CA PRO A 143 0.50 25.69 9.65
C PRO A 143 -0.42 25.74 8.44
N ASP A 144 -0.42 26.87 7.74
CA ASP A 144 -1.18 27.10 6.53
C ASP A 144 -0.35 26.83 5.26
N ALA A 145 -0.97 26.94 4.09
CA ALA A 145 -0.34 26.60 2.83
C ALA A 145 0.81 27.55 2.44
N ASP A 146 0.80 28.82 2.88
CA ASP A 146 1.89 29.78 2.62
C ASP A 146 3.17 29.49 3.41
N GLU A 147 3.07 28.71 4.48
CA GLU A 147 4.23 28.20 5.22
C GLU A 147 4.87 26.96 4.58
N HIS A 148 4.26 26.42 3.51
CA HIS A 148 4.67 25.20 2.81
C HIS A 148 5.06 24.05 3.77
N PRO A 149 4.19 23.68 4.73
CA PRO A 149 4.49 22.67 5.73
C PRO A 149 4.47 21.26 5.13
N LEU A 150 5.44 20.44 5.53
CA LEU A 150 5.38 19.00 5.38
C LEU A 150 4.55 18.44 6.56
N VAL A 151 3.24 18.36 6.37
CA VAL A 151 2.30 17.87 7.40
C VAL A 151 2.31 16.35 7.43
N VAL A 152 2.57 15.78 8.60
CA VAL A 152 2.64 14.32 8.80
C VAL A 152 1.77 13.92 9.98
N GLU A 153 0.78 13.06 9.71
CA GLU A 153 -0.05 12.44 10.73
C GLU A 153 0.78 11.53 11.64
N ILE A 154 0.56 11.65 12.94
CA ILE A 154 1.35 10.92 13.92
C ILE A 154 0.68 9.67 14.45
N ASP A 155 -0.51 9.27 13.99
CA ASP A 155 -1.25 8.08 14.47
C ASP A 155 -0.54 6.74 14.20
N GLN A 156 0.49 6.77 13.36
CA GLN A 156 1.41 5.69 13.05
C GLN A 156 2.63 5.57 14.00
N ARG A 157 3.48 4.56 13.76
CA ARG A 157 4.74 4.34 14.52
C ARG A 157 5.80 5.38 14.13
N PRO A 158 6.74 5.74 15.03
CA PRO A 158 7.76 6.76 14.75
C PRO A 158 8.57 6.56 13.46
N GLU A 159 8.87 5.32 13.08
CA GLU A 159 9.60 5.02 11.84
C GLU A 159 8.77 5.38 10.59
N ALA A 160 7.47 5.12 10.59
CA ALA A 160 6.58 5.48 9.49
C ALA A 160 6.39 7.01 9.37
N ILE A 161 6.36 7.71 10.51
CA ILE A 161 6.34 9.19 10.52
C ILE A 161 7.62 9.73 9.84
N VAL A 162 8.78 9.15 10.15
CA VAL A 162 10.07 9.55 9.55
C VAL A 162 10.09 9.27 8.05
N ASP A 163 9.62 8.09 7.63
CA ASP A 163 9.55 7.73 6.21
C ASP A 163 8.61 8.68 5.43
N ALA A 164 7.49 9.12 6.04
CA ALA A 164 6.61 10.13 5.45
C ALA A 164 7.30 11.50 5.32
N VAL A 165 8.03 11.96 6.35
CA VAL A 165 8.81 13.22 6.27
C VAL A 165 9.83 13.17 5.13
N LEU A 166 10.58 12.06 5.02
CA LEU A 166 11.58 11.89 3.96
C LEU A 166 10.96 11.86 2.57
N SER A 167 9.80 11.22 2.42
CA SER A 167 9.08 11.16 1.15
C SER A 167 8.66 12.54 0.66
N LEU A 168 8.09 13.35 1.57
CA LEU A 168 7.67 14.73 1.27
C LEU A 168 8.87 15.62 0.91
N LEU A 169 10.02 15.46 1.58
CA LEU A 169 11.25 16.18 1.24
C LEU A 169 11.78 15.84 -0.18
N HIS A 170 11.61 14.61 -0.65
CA HIS A 170 12.03 14.21 -2.00
C HIS A 170 11.08 14.72 -3.10
N GLN A 171 9.78 14.80 -2.83
CA GLN A 171 8.78 15.26 -3.80
C GLN A 171 8.96 16.73 -4.19
N GLU A 172 9.39 17.59 -3.26
CA GLU A 172 9.65 19.01 -3.55
C GLU A 172 10.90 19.23 -4.43
N HIS A 173 11.94 18.42 -4.26
CA HIS A 173 13.16 18.53 -5.08
C HIS A 173 12.92 18.11 -6.54
N ALA A 174 11.94 17.24 -6.81
CA ALA A 174 11.61 16.77 -8.16
C ALA A 174 10.81 17.79 -8.99
N ALA A 175 10.14 18.76 -8.36
CA ALA A 175 9.29 19.75 -9.04
C ALA A 175 10.04 20.98 -9.61
N GLY A 176 11.36 21.07 -9.41
CA GLY A 176 12.15 22.29 -9.63
C GLY A 176 12.93 22.45 -10.95
N ASP A 177 13.02 21.42 -11.81
CA ASP A 177 13.91 21.47 -13.00
C ASP A 177 13.18 21.05 -14.29
N VAL A 178 12.97 21.99 -15.22
CA VAL A 178 12.57 21.72 -16.62
C VAL A 178 13.31 22.69 -17.55
N PRO A 179 13.98 22.20 -18.62
CA PRO A 179 14.26 23.04 -19.79
C PRO A 179 13.71 22.47 -21.11
N THR A 180 13.19 23.39 -21.93
CA THR A 180 12.66 23.23 -23.30
C THR A 180 13.75 23.34 -24.38
N GLY A 181 13.60 22.63 -25.50
CA GLY A 181 14.21 23.01 -26.79
C GLY A 181 14.50 21.86 -27.76
N VAL A 182 13.88 21.87 -28.94
CA VAL A 182 13.92 20.86 -30.01
C VAL A 182 14.98 21.20 -31.08
N ALA A 183 15.77 20.24 -31.57
CA ALA A 183 15.84 19.83 -32.99
C ALA A 183 17.07 18.96 -33.39
N ALA A 184 16.78 18.05 -34.34
CA ALA A 184 17.62 17.41 -35.35
C ALA A 184 18.34 16.07 -35.03
N TYR A 185 18.01 15.09 -35.86
CA TYR A 185 18.54 13.73 -35.93
C TYR A 185 20.05 13.71 -36.23
N HIS A 186 20.84 13.32 -35.24
CA HIS A 186 22.05 12.52 -35.42
C HIS A 186 21.96 11.38 -34.41
N ALA A 187 22.18 10.15 -34.84
CA ALA A 187 22.20 8.99 -33.94
C ALA A 187 23.38 9.12 -32.96
N PRO A 188 23.15 9.03 -31.63
CA PRO A 188 24.23 8.76 -30.70
C PRO A 188 23.92 7.54 -29.83
N GLN A 189 24.98 6.88 -29.38
CA GLN A 189 24.94 5.94 -28.28
C GLN A 189 24.25 6.63 -27.09
N SER A 190 23.15 6.06 -26.61
CA SER A 190 22.38 6.63 -25.51
C SER A 190 23.14 6.45 -24.20
N GLU A 191 23.67 7.55 -23.65
CA GLU A 191 23.90 7.66 -22.21
C GLU A 191 22.53 7.70 -21.53
N GLU A 192 22.09 6.56 -20.99
CA GLU A 192 20.95 6.46 -20.08
C GLU A 192 21.22 7.30 -18.84
N GLN A 193 20.53 8.43 -18.68
CA GLN A 193 20.30 8.97 -17.33
C GLN A 193 19.38 7.99 -16.60
N PRO A 194 19.73 7.52 -15.40
CA PRO A 194 19.00 6.44 -14.76
C PRO A 194 17.60 6.94 -14.41
N MET A 195 16.57 6.39 -15.09
CA MET A 195 15.22 6.38 -14.51
C MET A 195 15.37 5.79 -13.12
N SER A 196 14.90 6.49 -12.08
CA SER A 196 14.77 5.88 -10.76
C SER A 196 13.95 4.60 -10.95
N ALA A 197 14.61 3.45 -10.85
CA ALA A 197 14.02 2.18 -11.18
C ALA A 197 13.00 1.83 -10.09
N SER A 198 11.71 2.08 -10.35
CA SER A 198 10.66 1.53 -9.49
C SER A 198 10.82 0.01 -9.46
N PRO A 199 10.77 -0.65 -8.28
CA PRO A 199 10.88 -2.10 -8.18
C PRO A 199 9.74 -2.84 -8.90
N THR A 200 8.69 -2.11 -9.32
CA THR A 200 7.55 -2.66 -10.05
C THR A 200 7.42 -2.11 -11.48
N GLY A 201 8.42 -1.33 -11.94
CA GLY A 201 8.46 -0.74 -13.27
C GLY A 201 7.47 0.41 -13.45
N GLU A 202 6.94 0.57 -14.66
CA GLU A 202 5.97 1.61 -14.96
C GLU A 202 4.70 1.51 -14.11
N ASN A 203 4.09 2.66 -13.82
CA ASN A 203 2.80 2.77 -13.14
C ASN A 203 1.79 3.40 -14.09
N TRP A 204 0.65 2.75 -14.28
CA TRP A 204 -0.45 3.25 -15.10
C TRP A 204 -1.64 3.54 -14.20
N GLU A 205 -1.94 4.83 -14.07
CA GLU A 205 -3.04 5.33 -13.25
C GLU A 205 -4.33 5.45 -14.06
N LEU A 206 -5.45 5.11 -13.43
CA LEU A 206 -6.80 5.26 -13.95
C LEU A 206 -7.60 6.19 -13.05
N ARG A 207 -8.49 6.99 -13.63
CA ARG A 207 -9.38 7.94 -12.94
C ARG A 207 -10.78 7.87 -13.54
N TYR A 208 -11.79 7.97 -12.68
CA TYR A 208 -13.20 8.13 -13.09
C TYR A 208 -13.98 8.78 -11.94
N GLY A 209 -14.39 10.04 -12.11
CA GLY A 209 -14.97 10.81 -11.00
C GLY A 209 -14.03 10.84 -9.79
N GLY A 210 -14.54 10.49 -8.60
CA GLY A 210 -13.77 10.35 -7.36
C GLY A 210 -12.91 9.08 -7.26
N GLN A 211 -12.94 8.20 -8.27
CA GLN A 211 -12.22 6.93 -8.25
C GLN A 211 -10.81 7.08 -8.79
N ARG A 212 -9.85 6.39 -8.17
CA ARG A 212 -8.47 6.29 -8.63
C ARG A 212 -7.92 4.88 -8.44
N ALA A 213 -7.38 4.29 -9.49
CA ALA A 213 -6.70 2.99 -9.47
C ALA A 213 -5.30 3.07 -10.08
N VAL A 214 -4.40 2.17 -9.68
CA VAL A 214 -3.06 2.10 -10.27
C VAL A 214 -2.70 0.65 -10.57
N VAL A 215 -2.27 0.39 -11.80
CA VAL A 215 -1.74 -0.89 -12.27
C VAL A 215 -0.26 -0.74 -12.56
N VAL A 216 0.57 -1.69 -12.14
CA VAL A 216 2.03 -1.66 -12.36
C VAL A 216 2.49 -2.62 -13.44
N GLN A 217 3.64 -2.32 -14.04
CA GLN A 217 4.26 -3.12 -15.10
C GLN A 217 4.58 -4.55 -14.66
N LEU A 218 5.09 -4.72 -13.45
CA LEU A 218 5.42 -6.04 -12.91
C LEU A 218 4.14 -6.83 -12.61
N GLY A 219 3.97 -7.95 -13.31
CA GLY A 219 2.83 -8.86 -13.10
C GLY A 219 1.46 -8.29 -13.45
N ALA A 220 1.39 -7.12 -14.11
CA ALA A 220 0.15 -6.36 -14.32
C ALA A 220 -0.63 -6.17 -13.01
N ALA A 221 0.08 -5.99 -11.89
CA ALA A 221 -0.52 -6.03 -10.58
C ALA A 221 -1.38 -4.78 -10.31
N LEU A 222 -2.58 -4.98 -9.79
CA LEU A 222 -3.44 -3.90 -9.30
C LEU A 222 -2.90 -3.42 -7.95
N ARG A 223 -2.11 -2.35 -7.99
CA ARG A 223 -1.40 -1.82 -6.83
C ARG A 223 -2.31 -1.05 -5.88
N HIS A 224 -3.19 -0.23 -6.44
CA HIS A 224 -4.01 0.72 -5.68
C HIS A 224 -5.42 0.80 -6.24
N TYR A 225 -6.40 0.99 -5.36
CA TYR A 225 -7.74 1.43 -5.73
C TYR A 225 -8.40 2.15 -4.55
N GLU A 226 -8.90 3.34 -4.80
CA GLU A 226 -9.61 4.19 -3.84
C GLU A 226 -10.78 4.92 -4.48
N VAL A 227 -11.72 5.35 -3.66
CA VAL A 227 -12.82 6.24 -4.04
C VAL A 227 -12.94 7.36 -3.01
N ASP A 228 -12.92 8.61 -3.48
CA ASP A 228 -12.99 9.81 -2.66
C ASP A 228 -11.97 9.81 -1.49
N GLY A 229 -10.74 9.36 -1.80
CA GLY A 229 -9.63 9.26 -0.84
C GLY A 229 -9.74 8.07 0.14
N ARG A 230 -10.79 7.23 0.04
CA ARG A 230 -10.91 6.01 0.83
C ARG A 230 -10.30 4.80 0.11
N PRO A 231 -9.24 4.18 0.64
CA PRO A 231 -8.69 2.95 0.09
C PRO A 231 -9.70 1.81 0.13
N LEU A 232 -9.82 1.07 -0.97
CA LEU A 232 -10.57 -0.18 -1.05
C LEU A 232 -9.64 -1.39 -1.11
N LEU A 233 -8.36 -1.15 -1.37
CA LEU A 233 -7.30 -2.15 -1.34
C LEU A 233 -6.26 -1.84 -0.26
N ASP A 234 -5.85 -2.87 0.48
CA ASP A 234 -4.59 -2.89 1.21
C ASP A 234 -3.47 -3.16 0.17
N GLY A 235 -3.13 -2.11 -0.59
CA GLY A 235 -2.17 -2.14 -1.69
C GLY A 235 -0.71 -2.16 -1.27
N PHE A 236 0.16 -1.54 -2.07
CA PHE A 236 1.57 -1.32 -1.74
C PHE A 236 2.09 0.00 -2.32
N GLU A 237 3.14 0.53 -1.72
CA GLU A 237 3.75 1.81 -2.11
C GLU A 237 4.46 1.72 -3.46
N ALA A 238 4.58 2.86 -4.15
CA ALA A 238 5.10 2.91 -5.53
C ALA A 238 6.57 2.49 -5.66
N ASP A 239 7.34 2.65 -4.59
CA ASP A 239 8.76 2.35 -4.45
C ASP A 239 9.03 1.06 -3.65
N SER A 240 7.97 0.31 -3.31
CA SER A 240 8.08 -0.94 -2.57
C SER A 240 7.99 -2.17 -3.49
N PRO A 241 8.73 -3.26 -3.19
CA PRO A 241 8.50 -4.52 -3.86
C PRO A 241 7.10 -5.06 -3.51
N ILE A 242 6.56 -5.88 -4.41
CA ILE A 242 5.28 -6.57 -4.15
C ILE A 242 5.51 -7.65 -3.09
N THR A 243 4.76 -7.63 -1.99
CA THR A 243 4.73 -8.72 -1.00
C THR A 243 3.37 -9.39 -0.94
N GLY A 244 3.33 -10.64 -0.48
CA GLY A 244 2.08 -11.36 -0.24
C GLY A 244 1.18 -11.57 -1.48
N GLY A 245 1.72 -11.46 -2.69
CA GLY A 245 0.94 -11.60 -3.93
C GLY A 245 0.05 -10.41 -4.29
N ARG A 246 0.12 -9.29 -3.56
CA ARG A 246 -0.82 -8.17 -3.64
C ARG A 246 -1.07 -7.69 -5.07
N GLY A 247 -2.32 -7.82 -5.51
CA GLY A 247 -2.79 -7.36 -6.81
C GLY A 247 -2.32 -8.18 -8.01
N GLN A 248 -1.42 -9.15 -7.82
CA GLN A 248 -0.79 -9.91 -8.91
C GLN A 248 -1.77 -10.89 -9.57
N LEU A 249 -1.52 -11.13 -10.86
CA LEU A 249 -2.19 -12.15 -11.66
C LEU A 249 -1.54 -13.52 -11.46
N LEU A 250 -2.37 -14.54 -11.27
CA LEU A 250 -1.96 -15.91 -10.97
C LEU A 250 -2.20 -16.77 -12.22
N VAL A 251 -1.24 -16.76 -13.15
CA VAL A 251 -1.36 -17.39 -14.47
C VAL A 251 -0.05 -18.11 -14.80
N PRO A 252 -0.06 -19.37 -15.28
CA PRO A 252 -1.21 -20.14 -15.77
C PRO A 252 -1.84 -21.09 -14.75
N TRP A 253 -1.67 -20.84 -13.45
CA TRP A 253 -2.48 -21.49 -12.42
C TRP A 253 -2.62 -20.56 -11.20
N PRO A 254 -3.81 -20.51 -10.58
CA PRO A 254 -3.96 -19.94 -9.26
C PRO A 254 -3.45 -20.92 -8.21
N ASN A 255 -3.07 -20.37 -7.05
CA ASN A 255 -2.65 -21.15 -5.89
C ASN A 255 -1.57 -22.21 -6.21
N ARG A 256 -1.59 -23.37 -5.55
CA ARG A 256 -0.48 -24.34 -5.51
C ARG A 256 -0.58 -25.43 -6.58
N ILE A 257 0.57 -26.00 -6.95
CA ILE A 257 0.73 -27.31 -7.58
C ILE A 257 1.70 -28.11 -6.69
N GLY A 258 1.21 -29.21 -6.14
CA GLY A 258 1.92 -30.08 -5.21
C GLY A 258 3.15 -30.72 -5.85
N ASP A 259 4.28 -30.62 -5.15
CA ASP A 259 5.59 -31.09 -5.59
C ASP A 259 6.07 -30.46 -6.91
N GLY A 260 5.38 -29.43 -7.40
CA GLY A 260 5.57 -28.84 -8.73
C GLY A 260 5.39 -29.85 -9.85
N HIS A 261 4.83 -31.04 -9.58
CA HIS A 261 4.84 -32.16 -10.51
C HIS A 261 3.45 -32.48 -11.02
N TYR A 262 3.26 -32.55 -12.33
CA TYR A 262 1.98 -32.90 -12.94
C TYR A 262 2.17 -33.68 -14.23
N ARG A 263 1.14 -34.41 -14.64
CA ARG A 263 1.11 -35.11 -15.91
C ARG A 263 0.12 -34.43 -16.84
N PHE A 264 0.55 -34.11 -18.05
CA PHE A 264 -0.32 -33.54 -19.06
C PHE A 264 0.05 -34.08 -20.44
N ASP A 265 -0.96 -34.43 -21.23
CA ASP A 265 -0.81 -34.99 -22.58
C ASP A 265 0.22 -36.13 -22.65
N GLY A 266 0.07 -37.11 -21.73
CA GLY A 266 0.95 -38.27 -21.64
C GLY A 266 2.36 -38.01 -21.09
N ALA A 267 2.75 -36.76 -20.87
CA ALA A 267 4.09 -36.40 -20.41
C ALA A 267 4.10 -35.94 -18.94
N GLU A 268 5.11 -36.38 -18.20
CA GLU A 268 5.41 -35.88 -16.86
C GLU A 268 6.13 -34.52 -16.95
N ARG A 269 5.78 -33.60 -16.04
CA ARG A 269 6.26 -32.21 -16.02
C ARG A 269 6.69 -31.83 -14.60
N GLN A 270 7.80 -31.11 -14.49
CA GLN A 270 8.34 -30.61 -13.22
C GLN A 270 8.53 -29.09 -13.28
N LEU A 271 7.72 -28.37 -12.53
CA LEU A 271 7.82 -26.93 -12.30
C LEU A 271 8.88 -26.63 -11.23
N PRO A 272 9.51 -25.44 -11.28
CA PRO A 272 10.28 -24.92 -10.15
C PRO A 272 9.40 -24.77 -8.90
N LEU A 273 9.95 -25.15 -7.74
CA LEU A 273 9.28 -24.93 -6.46
C LEU A 273 9.47 -23.46 -6.04
N THR A 274 8.37 -22.72 -5.95
CA THR A 274 8.35 -21.32 -5.53
C THR A 274 7.81 -21.14 -4.11
N GLU A 275 7.34 -22.22 -3.48
CA GLU A 275 7.12 -22.36 -2.03
C GLU A 275 7.90 -23.62 -1.56
N PRO A 276 9.25 -23.56 -1.47
CA PRO A 276 10.09 -24.74 -1.23
C PRO A 276 9.77 -25.47 0.08
N GLU A 277 9.45 -24.73 1.15
CA GLU A 277 9.17 -25.26 2.48
C GLU A 277 7.95 -26.19 2.49
N LYS A 278 6.93 -25.87 1.68
CA LYS A 278 5.73 -26.70 1.49
C LYS A 278 5.80 -27.58 0.25
N ARG A 279 6.93 -27.53 -0.47
CA ARG A 279 7.19 -28.27 -1.70
C ARG A 279 6.13 -28.02 -2.76
N ASN A 280 5.79 -26.77 -3.04
CA ASN A 280 4.80 -26.42 -4.06
C ASN A 280 5.37 -25.45 -5.09
N ALA A 281 4.84 -25.51 -6.31
CA ALA A 281 4.88 -24.40 -7.25
C ALA A 281 3.61 -23.56 -7.05
N ILE A 282 3.73 -22.25 -6.81
CA ILE A 282 2.60 -21.40 -6.43
C ILE A 282 2.46 -20.17 -7.34
N HIS A 283 1.20 -19.89 -7.73
CA HIS A 283 0.75 -18.66 -8.40
C HIS A 283 1.29 -18.40 -9.81
N GLY A 284 1.51 -19.45 -10.58
CA GLY A 284 1.87 -19.32 -11.98
C GLY A 284 3.25 -18.72 -12.25
N LEU A 285 3.42 -18.20 -13.46
CA LEU A 285 4.70 -17.82 -14.04
C LEU A 285 4.80 -16.34 -14.42
N VAL A 286 3.67 -15.62 -14.52
CA VAL A 286 3.65 -14.25 -15.07
C VAL A 286 3.67 -13.14 -14.02
N ARG A 287 3.51 -13.48 -12.73
CA ARG A 287 3.42 -12.48 -11.64
C ARG A 287 4.71 -11.69 -11.41
N TRP A 288 5.84 -12.25 -11.84
CA TRP A 288 7.17 -11.63 -11.76
C TRP A 288 7.73 -11.24 -13.14
N THR A 289 6.88 -11.21 -14.16
CA THR A 289 7.26 -10.82 -15.51
C THR A 289 6.85 -9.38 -15.78
N ALA A 290 7.62 -8.65 -16.60
CA ALA A 290 7.20 -7.35 -17.08
C ALA A 290 6.08 -7.48 -18.11
N TRP A 291 5.05 -6.65 -17.97
CA TRP A 291 3.95 -6.54 -18.93
C TRP A 291 4.13 -5.30 -19.80
N ARG A 292 3.63 -5.36 -21.03
CA ARG A 292 3.70 -4.25 -21.98
C ARG A 292 2.37 -3.52 -22.00
N LEU A 293 2.43 -2.19 -22.02
CA LEU A 293 1.26 -1.37 -22.27
C LEU A 293 0.77 -1.61 -23.70
N LEU A 294 -0.50 -1.98 -23.85
CA LEU A 294 -1.14 -2.19 -25.16
C LEU A 294 -2.05 -1.01 -25.53
N ALA A 295 -2.81 -0.50 -24.56
CA ALA A 295 -3.66 0.68 -24.72
C ALA A 295 -3.91 1.33 -23.37
N ARG A 296 -4.16 2.65 -23.38
CA ARG A 296 -4.61 3.39 -22.20
C ARG A 296 -5.54 4.54 -22.57
N SER A 297 -6.38 4.89 -21.61
CA SER A 297 -7.21 6.10 -21.51
C SER A 297 -7.18 6.53 -20.04
N ASP A 298 -7.92 7.58 -19.68
CA ASP A 298 -8.04 7.98 -18.28
C ASP A 298 -8.79 6.91 -17.47
N GLU A 299 -9.78 6.24 -18.05
CA GLU A 299 -10.64 5.28 -17.35
C GLU A 299 -10.21 3.82 -17.50
N ALA A 300 -9.31 3.50 -18.43
CA ALA A 300 -8.94 2.12 -18.75
C ALA A 300 -7.46 1.95 -19.09
N VAL A 301 -6.88 0.83 -18.66
CA VAL A 301 -5.56 0.37 -19.09
C VAL A 301 -5.63 -1.08 -19.54
N ARG A 302 -5.00 -1.38 -20.68
CA ARG A 302 -4.87 -2.73 -21.23
C ARG A 302 -3.40 -3.06 -21.40
N VAL A 303 -2.97 -4.16 -20.79
CA VAL A 303 -1.58 -4.60 -20.74
C VAL A 303 -1.49 -6.07 -21.15
N GLY A 304 -0.35 -6.47 -21.73
CA GLY A 304 -0.17 -7.84 -22.20
C GLY A 304 1.24 -8.37 -22.03
N THR A 305 1.36 -9.69 -21.98
CA THR A 305 2.63 -10.41 -21.99
C THR A 305 2.47 -11.74 -22.71
N SER A 306 3.58 -12.23 -23.29
CA SER A 306 3.64 -13.57 -23.88
C SER A 306 4.36 -14.50 -22.90
N LEU A 307 3.65 -15.50 -22.39
CA LEU A 307 4.24 -16.58 -21.63
C LEU A 307 4.89 -17.57 -22.59
N LEU A 308 6.19 -17.41 -22.78
CA LEU A 308 7.04 -18.34 -23.52
C LEU A 308 7.24 -19.65 -22.73
N PRO A 309 7.60 -20.77 -23.39
CA PRO A 309 7.94 -22.01 -22.72
C PRO A 309 8.96 -21.82 -21.59
N GLN A 310 8.67 -22.40 -20.43
CA GLN A 310 9.52 -22.40 -19.23
C GLN A 310 9.74 -23.82 -18.70
N PRO A 311 10.74 -24.06 -17.83
CA PRO A 311 10.91 -25.35 -17.16
C PRO A 311 9.60 -25.84 -16.53
N GLY A 312 9.18 -27.04 -16.92
CA GLY A 312 7.93 -27.65 -16.44
C GLY A 312 6.64 -27.11 -17.07
N TYR A 313 6.68 -26.08 -17.91
CA TYR A 313 5.52 -25.55 -18.61
C TYR A 313 5.90 -25.17 -20.05
N PRO A 314 5.89 -26.13 -20.99
CA PRO A 314 6.38 -25.93 -22.36
C PRO A 314 5.37 -25.27 -23.32
N PHE A 315 4.31 -24.64 -22.79
CA PHE A 315 3.21 -24.10 -23.59
C PHE A 315 3.36 -22.59 -23.82
N LEU A 316 2.81 -22.11 -24.92
CA LEU A 316 2.89 -20.72 -25.34
C LEU A 316 1.53 -20.05 -25.20
N LEU A 317 1.43 -19.04 -24.34
CA LEU A 317 0.19 -18.27 -24.13
C LEU A 317 0.42 -16.78 -24.32
N ASP A 318 -0.49 -16.11 -25.01
CA ASP A 318 -0.61 -14.65 -24.94
C ASP A 318 -1.64 -14.29 -23.87
N VAL A 319 -1.22 -13.51 -22.88
CA VAL A 319 -2.04 -13.10 -21.74
C VAL A 319 -2.26 -11.59 -21.78
N VAL A 320 -3.50 -11.17 -21.64
CA VAL A 320 -3.92 -9.77 -21.61
C VAL A 320 -4.76 -9.53 -20.38
N ALA A 321 -4.47 -8.43 -19.68
CA ALA A 321 -5.29 -7.91 -18.60
C ALA A 321 -5.79 -6.51 -18.97
N GLU A 322 -7.07 -6.27 -18.78
CA GLU A 322 -7.70 -4.97 -18.93
C GLU A 322 -8.35 -4.58 -17.61
N TYR A 323 -8.03 -3.38 -17.14
CA TYR A 323 -8.64 -2.76 -15.97
C TYR A 323 -9.39 -1.52 -16.42
N ARG A 324 -10.63 -1.37 -15.97
CA ARG A 324 -11.49 -0.27 -16.36
C ARG A 324 -12.29 0.25 -15.18
N LEU A 325 -12.27 1.56 -14.97
CA LEU A 325 -13.15 2.25 -14.04
C LEU A 325 -14.45 2.65 -14.76
N GLY A 326 -15.55 2.63 -14.01
CA GLY A 326 -16.84 3.13 -14.45
C GLY A 326 -17.74 3.48 -13.26
N SER A 327 -18.99 3.82 -13.53
CA SER A 327 -19.95 4.23 -12.49
C SER A 327 -20.14 3.20 -11.37
N ASP A 328 -19.99 1.91 -11.70
CA ASP A 328 -20.18 0.79 -10.77
C ASP A 328 -18.87 0.34 -10.07
N GLY A 329 -17.76 1.05 -10.30
CA GLY A 329 -16.45 0.75 -9.72
C GLY A 329 -15.43 0.22 -10.74
N LEU A 330 -14.50 -0.61 -10.27
CA LEU A 330 -13.43 -1.21 -11.07
C LEU A 330 -13.88 -2.56 -11.66
N GLU A 331 -13.66 -2.76 -12.95
CA GLU A 331 -13.74 -4.06 -13.63
C GLU A 331 -12.35 -4.50 -14.08
N ALA A 332 -12.07 -5.79 -13.94
CA ALA A 332 -10.87 -6.44 -14.45
C ALA A 332 -11.26 -7.62 -15.35
N VAL A 333 -10.65 -7.67 -16.54
CA VAL A 333 -10.83 -8.73 -17.53
C VAL A 333 -9.47 -9.31 -17.87
N ILE A 334 -9.28 -10.58 -17.54
CA ILE A 334 -8.05 -11.31 -17.82
C ILE A 334 -8.36 -12.36 -18.87
N SER A 335 -7.57 -12.39 -19.93
CA SER A 335 -7.72 -13.39 -20.96
C SER A 335 -6.38 -14.00 -21.36
N ALA A 336 -6.39 -15.29 -21.63
CA ALA A 336 -5.26 -16.01 -22.19
C ALA A 336 -5.68 -16.71 -23.47
N THR A 337 -4.85 -16.59 -24.50
CA THR A 337 -5.02 -17.29 -25.77
C THR A 337 -3.85 -18.26 -25.93
N ASN A 338 -4.15 -19.51 -26.26
CA ASN A 338 -3.10 -20.45 -26.63
C ASN A 338 -2.65 -20.16 -28.06
N ILE A 339 -1.41 -19.72 -28.21
CA ILE A 339 -0.80 -19.38 -29.50
C ILE A 339 0.26 -20.41 -29.92
N GLY A 340 0.36 -21.54 -29.22
CA GLY A 340 1.17 -22.68 -29.60
C GLY A 340 0.40 -23.69 -30.46
N ASP A 341 1.09 -24.77 -30.83
CA ASP A 341 0.57 -25.77 -31.78
C ASP A 341 -0.13 -26.97 -31.12
N GLY A 342 -0.16 -27.03 -29.79
CA GLY A 342 -0.77 -28.12 -29.02
C GLY A 342 -1.62 -27.63 -27.85
N PRO A 343 -2.41 -28.52 -27.21
CA PRO A 343 -3.27 -28.15 -26.09
C PRO A 343 -2.44 -27.69 -24.88
N ALA A 344 -2.94 -26.71 -24.11
CA ALA A 344 -2.26 -26.16 -22.95
C ALA A 344 -3.15 -26.21 -21.68
N PRO A 345 -2.67 -26.76 -20.54
CA PRO A 345 -3.38 -26.71 -19.27
C PRO A 345 -3.33 -25.29 -18.70
N TYR A 346 -4.46 -24.80 -18.21
CA TYR A 346 -4.63 -23.41 -17.82
C TYR A 346 -5.56 -23.26 -16.62
N GLY A 347 -5.17 -22.36 -15.72
CA GLY A 347 -6.00 -21.75 -14.70
C GLY A 347 -5.61 -20.29 -14.53
N VAL A 348 -6.50 -19.51 -13.93
CA VAL A 348 -6.27 -18.09 -13.66
C VAL A 348 -6.88 -17.69 -12.34
N GLY A 349 -6.19 -16.78 -11.64
CA GLY A 349 -6.79 -15.99 -10.59
C GLY A 349 -6.12 -14.64 -10.43
N GLN A 350 -6.59 -13.86 -9.47
CA GLN A 350 -6.00 -12.58 -9.11
C GLN A 350 -6.08 -12.36 -7.60
N HIS A 351 -5.09 -11.67 -7.03
CA HIS A 351 -4.86 -11.66 -5.58
C HIS A 351 -5.01 -10.26 -4.94
N PRO A 352 -6.16 -9.55 -5.08
CA PRO A 352 -6.37 -8.26 -4.43
C PRO A 352 -6.61 -8.45 -2.92
N TYR A 353 -6.03 -7.57 -2.10
CA TYR A 353 -6.36 -7.50 -0.67
C TYR A 353 -7.34 -6.37 -0.45
N LEU A 354 -8.55 -6.69 -0.04
CA LEU A 354 -9.60 -5.70 0.24
C LEU A 354 -9.39 -5.10 1.63
N THR A 355 -9.74 -3.83 1.77
CA THR A 355 -9.85 -3.15 3.06
C THR A 355 -11.10 -2.28 3.11
N VAL A 356 -11.60 -2.08 4.33
CA VAL A 356 -12.71 -1.17 4.63
C VAL A 356 -12.30 -0.07 5.62
N GLY A 357 -10.98 0.12 5.80
CA GLY A 357 -10.41 1.12 6.69
C GLY A 357 -10.44 0.73 8.18
N THR A 358 -10.53 -0.55 8.49
CA THR A 358 -10.35 -1.08 9.86
C THR A 358 -8.87 -1.31 10.15
N ASP A 359 -8.44 -1.19 11.41
CA ASP A 359 -7.06 -1.50 11.81
C ASP A 359 -6.69 -2.97 11.54
N MET A 360 -7.56 -3.89 11.92
CA MET A 360 -7.44 -5.31 11.57
C MET A 360 -8.77 -5.83 11.04
N VAL A 361 -8.69 -6.87 10.22
CA VAL A 361 -9.86 -7.49 9.56
C VAL A 361 -10.84 -8.15 10.55
N ASP A 362 -10.43 -8.37 11.80
CA ASP A 362 -11.18 -9.07 12.85
C ASP A 362 -12.59 -8.49 13.05
N SER A 363 -12.71 -7.16 12.99
CA SER A 363 -13.99 -6.46 13.14
C SER A 363 -14.76 -6.32 11.83
N ALA A 364 -14.10 -6.44 10.68
CA ALA A 364 -14.74 -6.34 9.38
C ALA A 364 -15.75 -7.48 9.21
N LEU A 365 -16.89 -7.15 8.61
CA LEU A 365 -17.97 -8.10 8.39
C LEU A 365 -17.80 -8.70 6.99
N LEU A 366 -17.79 -10.03 6.92
CA LEU A 366 -17.57 -10.76 5.68
C LEU A 366 -18.87 -11.47 5.27
N THR A 367 -19.15 -11.49 3.97
CA THR A 367 -20.14 -12.38 3.36
C THR A 367 -19.49 -13.07 2.15
N VAL A 368 -19.57 -14.39 2.11
CA VAL A 368 -19.12 -15.24 1.00
C VAL A 368 -20.31 -16.10 0.56
N PRO A 369 -20.87 -15.88 -0.64
CA PRO A 369 -22.08 -16.57 -1.09
C PRO A 369 -21.70 -17.96 -1.64
N ALA A 370 -21.20 -18.84 -0.78
CA ALA A 370 -20.67 -20.15 -1.16
C ALA A 370 -21.26 -21.26 -0.30
N GLN A 371 -21.63 -22.38 -0.91
CA GLN A 371 -22.18 -23.54 -0.21
C GLN A 371 -21.10 -24.47 0.36
N TYR A 372 -19.90 -24.44 -0.21
CA TYR A 372 -18.82 -25.37 0.15
C TYR A 372 -17.49 -24.65 0.36
N ARG A 373 -16.64 -25.22 1.22
CA ARG A 373 -15.21 -24.92 1.28
C ARG A 373 -14.37 -26.13 0.90
N LEU A 374 -13.14 -25.88 0.44
CA LEU A 374 -12.14 -26.92 0.27
C LEU A 374 -11.33 -27.07 1.55
N ARG A 375 -11.22 -28.31 2.04
CA ARG A 375 -10.26 -28.67 3.08
C ARG A 375 -8.89 -28.80 2.47
N THR A 376 -7.88 -28.38 3.20
CA THR A 376 -6.48 -28.47 2.78
C THR A 376 -5.67 -29.25 3.81
N ASP A 377 -4.57 -29.86 3.35
CA ASP A 377 -3.53 -30.37 4.23
C ASP A 377 -2.60 -29.25 4.72
N ASP A 378 -1.58 -29.60 5.51
CA ASP A 378 -0.58 -28.64 6.03
C ASP A 378 0.25 -27.95 4.93
N ARG A 379 0.24 -28.49 3.70
CA ARG A 379 0.88 -27.90 2.52
C ARG A 379 -0.03 -26.93 1.80
N GLY A 380 -1.31 -26.83 2.19
CA GLY A 380 -2.31 -26.02 1.51
C GLY A 380 -2.88 -26.69 0.25
N LEU A 381 -2.72 -28.01 0.09
CA LEU A 381 -3.26 -28.77 -1.04
C LEU A 381 -4.66 -29.31 -0.71
N PRO A 382 -5.64 -29.27 -1.63
CA PRO A 382 -6.98 -29.75 -1.35
C PRO A 382 -7.03 -31.25 -1.02
N THR A 383 -7.71 -31.60 0.06
CA THR A 383 -7.93 -32.99 0.51
C THR A 383 -9.41 -33.40 0.42
N GLY A 384 -10.30 -32.45 0.16
CA GLY A 384 -11.71 -32.71 -0.06
C GLY A 384 -12.55 -31.43 0.01
N MET A 385 -13.86 -31.59 -0.13
CA MET A 385 -14.84 -30.51 -0.09
C MET A 385 -15.84 -30.78 1.03
N GLU A 386 -16.25 -29.75 1.76
CA GLU A 386 -17.27 -29.87 2.82
C GLU A 386 -18.25 -28.69 2.79
N PRO A 387 -19.53 -28.92 3.17
CA PRO A 387 -20.51 -27.83 3.30
C PRO A 387 -20.05 -26.80 4.34
N VAL A 388 -20.36 -25.53 4.10
CA VAL A 388 -20.09 -24.48 5.11
C VAL A 388 -21.17 -24.42 6.19
N GLU A 389 -22.38 -24.90 5.89
CA GLU A 389 -23.55 -24.81 6.76
C GLU A 389 -23.30 -25.32 8.18
N GLY A 390 -23.61 -24.46 9.18
CA GLY A 390 -23.44 -24.80 10.59
C GLY A 390 -21.99 -24.87 11.05
N THR A 391 -21.03 -24.44 10.24
CA THR A 391 -19.60 -24.36 10.61
C THR A 391 -19.17 -22.92 10.85
N ALA A 392 -17.99 -22.71 11.46
CA ALA A 392 -17.39 -21.38 11.64
C ALA A 392 -17.04 -20.66 10.32
N TYR A 393 -17.12 -21.35 9.18
CA TYR A 393 -16.84 -20.81 7.85
C TYR A 393 -18.12 -20.49 7.07
N ASP A 394 -19.28 -20.52 7.73
CA ASP A 394 -20.57 -20.17 7.12
C ASP A 394 -20.75 -18.65 6.96
N PHE A 395 -20.02 -18.08 6.01
CA PHE A 395 -20.15 -16.67 5.64
C PHE A 395 -21.29 -16.39 4.66
N ARG A 396 -22.25 -17.33 4.45
CA ARG A 396 -23.41 -17.07 3.57
C ARG A 396 -24.26 -15.92 4.08
N THR A 397 -24.24 -15.69 5.38
CA THR A 397 -24.79 -14.50 6.04
C THR A 397 -23.68 -13.64 6.62
N GLU A 398 -23.87 -12.32 6.60
CA GLU A 398 -22.89 -11.36 7.14
C GLU A 398 -22.57 -11.61 8.62
N HIS A 399 -21.29 -11.76 8.96
CA HIS A 399 -20.80 -11.73 10.33
C HIS A 399 -19.33 -11.28 10.42
N PRO A 400 -18.83 -10.88 11.60
CA PRO A 400 -17.43 -10.53 11.79
C PRO A 400 -16.51 -11.70 11.46
N ILE A 401 -15.33 -11.40 10.90
CA ILE A 401 -14.27 -12.40 10.70
C ILE A 401 -13.77 -12.93 12.05
N GLY A 402 -13.64 -12.06 13.05
CA GLY A 402 -13.14 -12.38 14.38
C GLY A 402 -11.72 -12.96 14.33
N ASP A 403 -11.41 -13.88 15.24
CA ASP A 403 -10.10 -14.54 15.34
C ASP A 403 -9.90 -15.65 14.29
N LEU A 404 -10.88 -15.87 13.41
CA LEU A 404 -10.81 -16.92 12.41
C LEU A 404 -9.65 -16.63 11.44
N ARG A 405 -8.83 -17.66 11.24
CA ARG A 405 -7.74 -17.64 10.26
C ARG A 405 -8.23 -18.30 8.99
N LEU A 406 -8.40 -17.48 7.96
CA LEU A 406 -8.80 -17.94 6.64
C LEU A 406 -7.55 -18.02 5.76
N ASP A 407 -7.35 -19.18 5.18
CA ASP A 407 -6.60 -19.42 3.94
C ASP A 407 -7.42 -20.49 3.20
N THR A 408 -8.65 -20.12 2.85
CA THR A 408 -9.72 -21.06 2.54
C THR A 408 -10.34 -20.78 1.18
N ALA A 409 -10.36 -21.79 0.32
CA ALA A 409 -11.07 -21.75 -0.95
C ALA A 409 -12.54 -22.12 -0.76
N PHE A 410 -13.43 -21.33 -1.33
CA PHE A 410 -14.88 -21.53 -1.34
C PHE A 410 -15.39 -21.80 -2.77
N THR A 411 -16.46 -22.58 -2.88
CA THR A 411 -17.11 -22.92 -4.16
C THR A 411 -18.61 -23.22 -3.98
N GLY A 412 -19.30 -23.57 -5.07
CA GLY A 412 -20.75 -23.63 -5.10
C GLY A 412 -21.33 -22.24 -4.87
N LEU A 413 -20.92 -21.28 -5.70
CA LEU A 413 -21.21 -19.87 -5.52
C LEU A 413 -22.66 -19.55 -5.92
N ASP A 414 -23.41 -18.89 -5.03
CA ASP A 414 -24.74 -18.38 -5.36
C ASP A 414 -24.59 -17.15 -6.26
N ARG A 415 -25.23 -17.21 -7.44
CA ARG A 415 -25.10 -16.19 -8.49
C ARG A 415 -26.41 -15.45 -8.69
N ASP A 416 -26.30 -14.14 -8.92
CA ASP A 416 -27.42 -13.27 -9.28
C ASP A 416 -27.92 -13.55 -10.72
N ALA A 417 -28.99 -12.86 -11.13
CA ALA A 417 -29.55 -12.98 -12.48
C ALA A 417 -28.60 -12.54 -13.60
N ARG A 418 -27.52 -11.81 -13.28
CA ARG A 418 -26.43 -11.44 -14.21
C ARG A 418 -25.30 -12.46 -14.20
N GLY A 419 -25.46 -13.58 -13.49
CA GLY A 419 -24.47 -14.64 -13.35
C GLY A 419 -23.31 -14.29 -12.43
N ARG A 420 -23.43 -13.28 -11.56
CA ARG A 420 -22.35 -12.85 -10.65
C ARG A 420 -22.57 -13.33 -9.23
N ALA A 421 -21.52 -13.81 -8.58
CA ALA A 421 -21.50 -14.00 -7.13
C ALA A 421 -20.83 -12.79 -6.46
N LEU A 422 -21.29 -12.35 -5.29
CA LEU A 422 -20.78 -11.15 -4.61
C LEU A 422 -20.19 -11.50 -3.25
N VAL A 423 -18.87 -11.42 -3.12
CA VAL A 423 -18.20 -11.44 -1.82
C VAL A 423 -18.19 -10.01 -1.27
N ARG A 424 -18.70 -9.82 -0.06
CA ARG A 424 -18.81 -8.50 0.56
C ARG A 424 -17.89 -8.39 1.77
N LEU A 425 -17.11 -7.31 1.80
CA LEU A 425 -16.41 -6.85 2.99
C LEU A 425 -17.04 -5.53 3.43
N ALA A 426 -17.66 -5.51 4.60
CA ALA A 426 -18.31 -4.34 5.17
C ALA A 426 -17.54 -3.82 6.39
N HIS A 427 -17.51 -2.49 6.53
CA HIS A 427 -17.05 -1.85 7.76
C HIS A 427 -18.01 -2.21 8.93
N PRO A 428 -17.53 -2.32 10.19
CA PRO A 428 -18.39 -2.66 11.33
C PRO A 428 -19.62 -1.75 11.51
N SER A 429 -19.53 -0.50 11.04
CA SER A 429 -20.66 0.45 11.06
C SER A 429 -21.78 0.11 10.09
N ARG A 430 -21.56 -0.78 9.10
CA ARG A 430 -22.47 -1.11 7.98
C ARG A 430 -22.87 0.06 7.07
N LEU A 431 -22.26 1.22 7.27
CA LEU A 431 -22.49 2.40 6.44
C LEU A 431 -21.66 2.39 5.16
N ARG A 432 -20.64 1.54 5.07
CA ARG A 432 -19.75 1.46 3.91
C ARG A 432 -19.11 0.08 3.75
N GLY A 433 -18.69 -0.23 2.54
CA GLY A 433 -17.91 -1.43 2.25
C GLY A 433 -17.51 -1.53 0.78
N VAL A 434 -17.03 -2.72 0.42
CA VAL A 434 -16.66 -3.09 -0.95
C VAL A 434 -17.20 -4.48 -1.27
N ASP A 435 -17.81 -4.61 -2.44
CA ASP A 435 -18.20 -5.89 -3.01
C ASP A 435 -17.15 -6.30 -4.05
N LEU A 436 -16.59 -7.50 -3.93
CA LEU A 436 -15.91 -8.17 -5.03
C LEU A 436 -16.93 -9.06 -5.75
N TRP A 437 -17.23 -8.73 -7.00
CA TRP A 437 -18.11 -9.55 -7.83
C TRP A 437 -17.30 -10.50 -8.70
N LEU A 438 -17.75 -11.75 -8.75
CA LEU A 438 -17.16 -12.89 -9.44
C LEU A 438 -18.00 -13.18 -10.69
N GLY A 439 -17.49 -12.87 -11.88
CA GLY A 439 -18.22 -12.98 -13.15
C GLY A 439 -17.84 -14.20 -13.98
N GLU A 440 -17.82 -14.03 -15.31
CA GLU A 440 -17.39 -15.03 -16.29
C GLU A 440 -16.05 -15.67 -15.90
N GLY A 441 -15.91 -16.98 -16.09
CA GLY A 441 -14.66 -17.71 -15.84
C GLY A 441 -14.29 -17.91 -14.36
N THR A 442 -15.08 -17.41 -13.41
CA THR A 442 -14.88 -17.65 -11.97
C THR A 442 -15.65 -18.89 -11.50
N ARG A 443 -15.02 -19.75 -10.70
CA ARG A 443 -15.65 -20.94 -10.09
C ARG A 443 -15.36 -21.08 -8.60
N TYR A 444 -14.26 -20.50 -8.17
CA TYR A 444 -13.78 -20.53 -6.80
C TYR A 444 -13.45 -19.12 -6.32
N VAL A 445 -13.51 -18.91 -5.02
CA VAL A 445 -12.94 -17.73 -4.37
C VAL A 445 -12.05 -18.15 -3.21
N GLN A 446 -10.79 -17.74 -3.23
CA GLN A 446 -9.91 -17.88 -2.06
C GLN A 446 -10.16 -16.69 -1.14
N VAL A 447 -10.34 -16.96 0.16
CA VAL A 447 -10.35 -15.91 1.18
C VAL A 447 -9.16 -16.15 2.10
N TYR A 448 -8.26 -15.17 2.16
CA TYR A 448 -7.05 -15.22 2.97
C TYR A 448 -6.93 -13.98 3.85
N THR A 449 -6.92 -14.17 5.17
CA THR A 449 -6.86 -13.09 6.17
C THR A 449 -5.43 -12.60 6.44
N GLY A 450 -4.43 -13.07 5.70
CA GLY A 450 -3.07 -12.54 5.82
C GLY A 450 -2.27 -13.08 7.00
N ASP A 451 -2.75 -14.10 7.73
CA ASP A 451 -2.14 -14.55 9.00
C ASP A 451 -0.70 -15.08 8.85
N THR A 452 -0.38 -15.63 7.68
CA THR A 452 0.93 -16.22 7.37
C THR A 452 1.85 -15.29 6.59
N LEU A 453 1.49 -14.00 6.43
CA LEU A 453 2.36 -13.05 5.73
C LEU A 453 3.73 -12.95 6.41
N ALA A 454 4.77 -12.87 5.59
CA ALA A 454 6.16 -12.79 6.06
C ALA A 454 6.38 -11.54 6.91
N GLU A 455 5.78 -10.40 6.51
CA GLU A 455 5.84 -9.15 7.26
C GLU A 455 4.79 -9.14 8.39
N PRO A 456 5.17 -9.22 9.68
CA PRO A 456 4.19 -9.30 10.76
C PRO A 456 3.26 -8.08 10.83
N GLY A 457 3.76 -6.89 10.47
CA GLY A 457 2.98 -5.65 10.44
C GLY A 457 1.94 -5.59 9.32
N ARG A 458 1.99 -6.50 8.34
CA ARG A 458 1.01 -6.59 7.24
C ARG A 458 -0.05 -7.66 7.49
N ARG A 459 0.13 -8.52 8.49
CA ARG A 459 -0.81 -9.59 8.83
C ARG A 459 -2.15 -8.97 9.21
N ARG A 460 -3.24 -9.52 8.64
CA ARG A 460 -4.62 -9.15 9.01
C ARG A 460 -4.98 -7.67 8.81
N ARG A 461 -4.24 -6.92 7.97
CA ARG A 461 -4.55 -5.52 7.59
C ARG A 461 -5.57 -5.41 6.44
N GLY A 462 -5.68 -6.46 5.64
CA GLY A 462 -6.65 -6.61 4.57
C GLY A 462 -6.96 -8.08 4.34
N VAL A 463 -8.06 -8.35 3.65
CA VAL A 463 -8.49 -9.71 3.30
C VAL A 463 -8.23 -9.93 1.82
N ALA A 464 -7.36 -10.86 1.47
CA ALA A 464 -7.26 -11.32 0.10
C ALA A 464 -8.54 -12.06 -0.30
N VAL A 465 -9.18 -11.59 -1.37
CA VAL A 465 -10.37 -12.21 -1.95
C VAL A 465 -10.04 -12.50 -3.42
N GLU A 466 -9.68 -13.75 -3.70
CA GLU A 466 -9.09 -14.11 -4.98
C GLU A 466 -10.11 -14.81 -5.86
N ALA A 467 -10.54 -14.14 -6.93
CA ALA A 467 -11.33 -14.77 -7.97
C ALA A 467 -10.46 -15.83 -8.68
N MET A 468 -10.94 -17.08 -8.78
CA MET A 468 -10.18 -18.17 -9.41
C MET A 468 -11.06 -18.99 -10.36
N SER A 469 -10.47 -19.43 -11.47
CA SER A 469 -11.12 -20.32 -12.45
C SER A 469 -11.15 -21.78 -12.00
N CYS A 470 -10.17 -22.20 -11.21
CA CYS A 470 -9.99 -23.57 -10.73
C CYS A 470 -9.38 -23.56 -9.33
N PRO A 471 -9.44 -24.66 -8.57
CA PRO A 471 -8.88 -24.71 -7.23
C PRO A 471 -7.36 -24.92 -7.28
N ALA A 472 -6.72 -24.85 -6.10
CA ALA A 472 -5.36 -25.33 -5.95
C ALA A 472 -5.23 -26.78 -6.46
N ASP A 473 -4.06 -27.09 -7.01
CA ASP A 473 -3.68 -28.42 -7.50
C ASP A 473 -4.49 -28.93 -8.71
N ALA A 474 -5.20 -28.05 -9.42
CA ALA A 474 -5.98 -28.41 -10.61
C ALA A 474 -5.16 -29.11 -11.71
N PHE A 475 -3.87 -28.78 -11.86
CA PHE A 475 -3.00 -29.42 -12.85
C PHE A 475 -2.75 -30.91 -12.56
N ARG A 476 -2.81 -31.32 -11.28
CA ARG A 476 -2.63 -32.71 -10.84
C ARG A 476 -3.95 -33.44 -10.71
N SER A 477 -4.94 -32.76 -10.12
CA SER A 477 -6.26 -33.37 -9.85
C SER A 477 -7.18 -33.39 -11.08
N GLY A 478 -6.95 -32.52 -12.06
CA GLY A 478 -7.85 -32.28 -13.19
C GLY A 478 -9.12 -31.51 -12.82
N THR A 479 -9.32 -31.15 -11.55
CA THR A 479 -10.54 -30.50 -11.06
C THR A 479 -10.69 -29.12 -11.67
N ASP A 480 -11.74 -28.92 -12.48
CA ASP A 480 -12.04 -27.66 -13.17
C ASP A 480 -10.85 -27.05 -13.93
N LEU A 481 -9.88 -27.87 -14.33
CA LEU A 481 -8.74 -27.43 -15.13
C LEU A 481 -9.21 -27.08 -16.54
N THR A 482 -8.89 -25.86 -17.00
CA THR A 482 -9.13 -25.48 -18.39
C THR A 482 -8.03 -26.07 -19.26
N VAL A 483 -8.39 -26.64 -20.42
CA VAL A 483 -7.43 -27.03 -21.46
C VAL A 483 -7.72 -26.20 -22.70
N LEU A 484 -6.80 -25.31 -23.05
CA LEU A 484 -6.90 -24.45 -24.23
C LEU A 484 -6.36 -25.17 -25.46
N GLN A 485 -7.18 -25.42 -26.47
CA GLN A 485 -6.68 -25.85 -27.78
C GLN A 485 -5.93 -24.70 -28.49
N PRO A 486 -5.11 -24.97 -29.51
CA PRO A 486 -4.51 -23.92 -30.34
C PRO A 486 -5.56 -22.93 -30.84
N GLY A 487 -5.34 -21.63 -30.57
CA GLY A 487 -6.26 -20.54 -30.90
C GLY A 487 -7.40 -20.32 -29.90
N ASP A 488 -7.65 -21.24 -28.96
CA ASP A 488 -8.66 -21.05 -27.93
C ASP A 488 -8.29 -19.92 -26.99
N ARG A 489 -9.32 -19.22 -26.53
CA ARG A 489 -9.22 -18.12 -25.57
C ARG A 489 -10.08 -18.39 -24.33
N HIS A 490 -9.49 -18.24 -23.16
CA HIS A 490 -10.22 -18.17 -21.89
C HIS A 490 -10.34 -16.72 -21.43
N VAL A 491 -11.44 -16.40 -20.74
CA VAL A 491 -11.69 -15.09 -20.11
C VAL A 491 -12.11 -15.30 -18.66
N LEU A 492 -11.49 -14.56 -17.75
CA LEU A 492 -11.93 -14.40 -16.36
C LEU A 492 -12.30 -12.93 -16.12
N ARG A 493 -13.52 -12.69 -15.62
CA ARG A 493 -14.05 -11.36 -15.30
C ARG A 493 -14.39 -11.25 -13.83
N TRP A 494 -13.96 -10.17 -13.21
CA TRP A 494 -14.30 -9.83 -11.83
C TRP A 494 -14.21 -8.31 -11.66
N GLY A 495 -14.64 -7.79 -10.51
CA GLY A 495 -14.45 -6.39 -10.21
C GLY A 495 -14.78 -6.00 -8.78
N LEU A 496 -14.56 -4.73 -8.47
CA LEU A 496 -14.75 -4.12 -7.15
C LEU A 496 -15.79 -3.01 -7.25
N ARG A 497 -16.84 -3.12 -6.45
CA ARG A 497 -17.88 -2.10 -6.34
C ARG A 497 -17.89 -1.55 -4.92
N PRO A 498 -17.46 -0.31 -4.70
CA PRO A 498 -17.69 0.36 -3.43
C PRO A 498 -19.17 0.64 -3.23
N TRP A 499 -19.60 0.69 -1.98
CA TRP A 499 -20.94 1.12 -1.63
C TRP A 499 -20.94 1.88 -0.30
N GLU A 500 -21.94 2.74 -0.15
CA GLU A 500 -22.26 3.45 1.06
C GLU A 500 -23.77 3.36 1.29
N SER A 501 -24.16 3.18 2.55
CA SER A 501 -25.57 3.22 2.96
C SER A 501 -25.89 4.65 3.37
N SER A 502 -26.96 5.21 2.79
CA SER A 502 -27.47 6.55 3.09
C SER A 502 -27.97 6.70 4.52
#